data_AF-A0A5B8VSN0-F1
#
_entry.id   AF-A0A5B8VSN0-F1
#
_cell.length_a   1.000
_cell.length_b   1.000
_cell.length_c   1.000
_cell.angle_alpha   90.00
_cell.angle_beta   90.00
_cell.angle_gamma   90.00
#
_symmetry.space_group_name_H-M   'P 1'
#
loop_
_entity.id
_entity.type
_entity.pdbx_description
1 polymer ?
#
loop_
_entity_poly.entity_id
_entity_poly.type
_entity_poly.pdbx_seq_one_letter_code
_entity_poly.pdbx_strand_id
1 'polypeptide(L)'
;MINISTTSFFISSCNKILDEKPNLSLAEPNTLKDIQEMLDYAFLMNRSSSSGGEGATDNLYFPDEILEQKKDDQILAYTWRPFYSTNGDWDFIYKTIYVANLALEEVSKIKVKSDNHDGWNNIYGSALFYRAVSYLGGIFTYCKGFDSSTASSELGMPLRLVSDFNFHVDRSSLKESYDQVIKDLLQAIPYLPITPISNFRPSRVAAYGLLARTYLSMRDYNKCLIYSDSCLTLKNDLLDYNTLDVSQLMQFTYDNPEIIFNLGIGTFGPITSAVTDTRVDTTLYSSYEKNDLRKVAFFYPFDPGYIFKGSYSGDFQIILRELQLTKYILCAQNAYQELEK
;
A
#
# COMPACT_ATOMS: atom_id res chain seq x y z
N MET A 1 -27.23 81.65 -7.48
CA MET A 1 -27.60 80.70 -6.42
C MET A 1 -28.00 79.39 -7.08
N ILE A 2 -27.13 78.37 -6.99
CA ILE A 2 -27.42 77.02 -7.48
C ILE A 2 -27.43 76.12 -6.23
N ASN A 3 -28.58 75.53 -5.94
CA ASN A 3 -28.77 74.59 -4.84
C ASN A 3 -28.23 73.22 -5.25
N ILE A 4 -27.33 72.64 -4.44
CA ILE A 4 -26.90 71.25 -4.56
C ILE A 4 -27.58 70.47 -3.44
N SER A 5 -28.55 69.62 -3.80
CA SER A 5 -29.15 68.66 -2.86
C SER A 5 -28.24 67.44 -2.73
N THR A 6 -27.90 67.07 -1.48
CA THR A 6 -27.08 65.90 -1.15
C THR A 6 -28.00 64.74 -0.77
N THR A 7 -28.09 63.72 -1.61
CA THR A 7 -28.84 62.48 -1.33
C THR A 7 -27.92 61.48 -0.61
N SER A 8 -28.22 61.15 0.65
CA SER A 8 -27.52 60.10 1.41
C SER A 8 -28.06 58.71 1.07
N PHE A 9 -27.18 57.82 0.61
CA PHE A 9 -27.47 56.41 0.38
C PHE A 9 -27.13 55.60 1.63
N PHE A 10 -28.14 55.00 2.28
CA PHE A 10 -27.94 54.02 3.35
C PHE A 10 -27.62 52.66 2.72
N ILE A 11 -26.40 52.17 2.95
CA ILE A 11 -25.97 50.85 2.50
C ILE A 11 -26.41 49.83 3.56
N SER A 12 -27.45 49.05 3.24
CA SER A 12 -27.87 47.91 4.05
C SER A 12 -26.91 46.74 3.79
N SER A 13 -25.95 46.51 4.70
CA SER A 13 -25.06 45.34 4.62
C SER A 13 -25.84 44.06 4.92
N CYS A 14 -25.96 43.17 3.93
CA CYS A 14 -26.49 41.83 4.11
C CYS A 14 -25.42 40.92 4.75
N ASN A 15 -25.56 40.61 6.04
CA ASN A 15 -24.64 39.73 6.79
C ASN A 15 -24.75 38.22 6.46
N LYS A 16 -25.60 37.81 5.49
CA LYS A 16 -25.85 36.38 5.22
C LYS A 16 -24.72 35.63 4.51
N ILE A 17 -23.75 36.33 3.91
CA ILE A 17 -22.58 35.71 3.25
C ILE A 17 -21.54 35.21 4.26
N LEU A 18 -21.56 35.71 5.50
CA LEU A 18 -20.63 35.32 6.57
C LEU A 18 -21.16 34.18 7.46
N ASP A 19 -22.40 33.75 7.26
CA ASP A 19 -23.03 32.62 7.97
C ASP A 19 -23.02 31.33 7.12
N GLU A 20 -22.13 31.22 6.13
CA GLU A 20 -21.92 29.96 5.44
C GLU A 20 -21.25 28.99 6.41
N LYS A 21 -22.00 27.97 6.86
CA LYS A 21 -21.47 26.93 7.75
C LYS A 21 -20.17 26.38 7.12
N PRO A 22 -19.07 26.27 7.88
CA PRO A 22 -17.83 25.74 7.35
C PRO A 22 -18.11 24.40 6.67
N ASN A 23 -17.68 24.27 5.41
CA ASN A 23 -17.77 23.01 4.69
C ASN A 23 -17.14 21.94 5.59
N LEU A 24 -17.89 20.90 5.95
CA LEU A 24 -17.38 19.82 6.80
C LEU A 24 -16.12 19.16 6.19
N SER A 25 -15.89 19.33 4.88
CA SER A 25 -14.63 18.91 4.21
C SER A 25 -13.40 19.76 4.57
N LEU A 26 -13.56 20.87 5.30
CA LEU A 26 -12.51 21.81 5.72
C LEU A 26 -12.34 21.86 7.24
N ALA A 27 -13.10 21.08 8.00
CA ALA A 27 -12.90 20.99 9.45
C ALA A 27 -11.59 20.25 9.72
N GLU A 28 -10.65 20.89 10.40
CA GLU A 28 -9.45 20.21 10.90
C GLU A 28 -9.88 19.08 11.87
N PRO A 29 -9.29 17.88 11.76
CA PRO A 29 -9.62 16.76 12.64
C PRO A 29 -9.13 17.07 14.07
N ASN A 30 -10.07 17.29 15.00
CA ASN A 30 -9.74 17.79 16.34
C ASN A 30 -9.85 16.73 17.45
N THR A 31 -10.35 15.55 17.11
CA THR A 31 -10.50 14.43 18.05
C THR A 31 -9.79 13.18 17.55
N LEU A 32 -9.43 12.27 18.48
CA LEU A 32 -8.87 10.96 18.10
C LEU A 32 -9.78 10.21 17.13
N LYS A 33 -11.09 10.37 17.26
CA LYS A 33 -12.06 9.74 16.36
C LYS A 33 -11.91 10.28 14.94
N ASP A 34 -11.86 11.60 14.77
CA ASP A 34 -11.72 12.23 13.45
C ASP A 34 -10.41 11.80 12.77
N ILE A 35 -9.31 11.78 13.53
CA ILE A 35 -8.00 11.36 13.03
C ILE A 35 -8.02 9.87 12.64
N GLN A 36 -8.65 9.00 13.45
CA GLN A 36 -8.77 7.59 13.13
C GLN A 36 -9.65 7.37 11.88
N GLU A 37 -10.74 8.12 11.70
CA GLU A 37 -11.60 8.03 10.51
C GLU A 37 -10.84 8.39 9.23
N MET A 38 -9.92 9.35 9.29
CA MET A 38 -9.02 9.65 8.17
C MET A 38 -8.10 8.47 7.83
N LEU A 39 -7.50 7.84 8.84
CA LEU A 39 -6.65 6.66 8.67
C LEU A 39 -7.43 5.41 8.27
N ASP A 40 -8.74 5.37 8.52
CA ASP A 40 -9.66 4.30 8.12
C ASP A 40 -10.24 4.50 6.73
N TYR A 41 -9.90 5.58 6.02
CA TYR A 41 -10.34 5.81 4.65
C TYR A 41 -9.67 4.82 3.67
N ALA A 42 -10.19 3.59 3.65
CA ALA A 42 -9.57 2.43 3.03
C ALA A 42 -9.32 2.58 1.51
N PHE A 43 -10.10 3.42 0.82
CA PHE A 43 -9.84 3.72 -0.59
C PHE A 43 -8.42 4.27 -0.77
N LEU A 44 -8.06 5.30 0.00
CA LEU A 44 -6.73 5.89 -0.06
C LEU A 44 -5.71 5.04 0.69
N MET A 45 -5.98 4.72 1.96
CA MET A 45 -4.99 4.16 2.87
C MET A 45 -4.64 2.70 2.56
N ASN A 46 -5.58 1.93 2.02
CA ASN A 46 -5.40 0.49 1.75
C ASN A 46 -5.44 0.14 0.27
N ARG A 47 -6.19 0.85 -0.57
CA ARG A 47 -6.48 0.43 -1.96
C ARG A 47 -5.79 1.28 -3.03
N SER A 48 -4.93 2.23 -2.64
CA SER A 48 -4.24 3.12 -3.56
C SER A 48 -2.72 2.89 -3.57
N SER A 49 -2.26 1.66 -3.35
CA SER A 49 -0.84 1.32 -3.51
C SER A 49 -0.41 1.33 -4.97
N SER A 50 0.88 1.58 -5.20
CA SER A 50 1.43 1.59 -6.56
C SER A 50 1.26 0.26 -7.28
N SER A 51 0.84 0.37 -8.54
CA SER A 51 0.51 -0.69 -9.48
C SER A 51 1.61 -0.96 -10.52
N GLY A 52 2.48 0.02 -10.76
CA GLY A 52 3.45 -0.02 -11.88
C GLY A 52 4.35 -1.25 -11.92
N GLY A 53 4.80 -1.74 -10.75
CA GLY A 53 5.66 -2.91 -10.68
C GLY A 53 5.00 -4.21 -11.13
N GLU A 54 3.73 -4.43 -10.79
CA GLU A 54 3.02 -5.67 -11.17
C GLU A 54 2.77 -5.75 -12.67
N GLY A 55 2.48 -4.60 -13.28
CA GLY A 55 2.30 -4.46 -14.73
C GLY A 55 3.53 -4.81 -15.56
N ALA A 56 4.71 -4.81 -14.96
CA ALA A 56 5.99 -5.10 -15.60
C ALA A 56 6.56 -6.49 -15.26
N THR A 57 5.78 -7.35 -14.60
CA THR A 57 6.21 -8.73 -14.29
C THR A 57 6.00 -9.68 -15.48
N ASP A 58 6.64 -10.83 -15.43
CA ASP A 58 6.51 -11.96 -16.38
C ASP A 58 5.58 -13.08 -15.89
N ASN A 59 4.84 -12.85 -14.79
CA ASN A 59 3.92 -13.84 -14.24
C ASN A 59 2.71 -14.11 -15.16
N LEU A 60 2.29 -13.07 -15.89
CA LEU A 60 1.15 -13.08 -16.78
C LEU A 60 1.56 -12.49 -18.13
N TYR A 61 1.01 -13.04 -19.21
CA TYR A 61 1.22 -12.53 -20.55
C TYR A 61 -0.11 -12.24 -21.26
N PHE A 62 -0.10 -11.31 -22.20
CA PHE A 62 -1.22 -11.11 -23.14
C PHE A 62 -1.01 -12.01 -24.36
N PRO A 63 -2.01 -12.80 -24.79
CA PRO A 63 -1.98 -13.43 -26.10
C PRO A 63 -1.82 -12.39 -27.21
N ASP A 64 -1.10 -12.72 -28.30
CA ASP A 64 -0.75 -11.77 -29.37
C ASP A 64 -1.97 -11.02 -29.91
N GLU A 65 -3.07 -11.74 -30.15
CA GLU A 65 -4.34 -11.20 -30.65
C GLU A 65 -4.92 -10.11 -29.73
N ILE A 66 -4.76 -10.27 -28.42
CA ILE A 66 -5.23 -9.31 -27.41
C ILE A 66 -4.25 -8.15 -27.31
N LEU A 67 -2.95 -8.44 -27.29
CA LEU A 67 -1.88 -7.44 -27.20
C LEU A 67 -1.96 -6.43 -28.36
N GLU A 68 -2.24 -6.90 -29.58
CA GLU A 68 -2.40 -6.05 -30.78
C GLU A 68 -3.61 -5.10 -30.69
N GLN A 69 -4.63 -5.43 -29.90
CA GLN A 69 -5.84 -4.63 -29.75
C GLN A 69 -5.73 -3.57 -28.66
N LYS A 70 -4.80 -3.74 -27.71
CA LYS A 70 -4.59 -2.79 -26.62
C LYS A 70 -3.92 -1.52 -27.18
N LYS A 71 -4.32 -0.35 -26.69
CA LYS A 71 -3.76 0.96 -27.12
C LYS A 71 -3.37 1.87 -25.95
N ASP A 72 -3.29 1.30 -24.75
CA ASP A 72 -3.24 2.08 -23.51
C ASP A 72 -1.79 2.18 -23.01
N ASP A 73 -1.47 3.27 -22.28
CA ASP A 73 -0.16 3.51 -21.60
C ASP A 73 0.33 2.30 -20.79
N GLN A 74 -0.62 1.48 -20.42
CA GLN A 74 -0.51 0.23 -19.71
C GLN A 74 0.26 -0.88 -20.46
N ILE A 75 0.17 -0.98 -21.79
CA ILE A 75 1.05 -1.88 -22.58
C ILE A 75 2.50 -1.46 -22.44
N LEU A 76 2.75 -0.16 -22.28
CA LEU A 76 4.11 0.35 -22.22
C LEU A 76 4.83 -0.18 -20.97
N ALA A 77 4.13 -0.26 -19.84
CA ALA A 77 4.66 -0.93 -18.64
C ALA A 77 4.96 -2.42 -18.89
N TYR A 78 4.00 -3.15 -19.48
CA TYR A 78 4.14 -4.58 -19.79
C TYR A 78 5.27 -4.87 -20.80
N THR A 79 5.44 -4.01 -21.80
CA THR A 79 6.48 -4.12 -22.84
C THR A 79 7.78 -3.40 -22.50
N TRP A 80 7.92 -2.92 -21.25
CA TRP A 80 9.11 -2.20 -20.77
C TRP A 80 9.51 -0.99 -21.62
N ARG A 81 8.50 -0.33 -22.22
CA ARG A 81 8.68 0.87 -23.02
C ARG A 81 8.55 2.11 -22.11
N PRO A 82 9.28 3.20 -22.40
CA PRO A 82 9.12 4.44 -21.65
C PRO A 82 7.67 4.93 -21.70
N PHE A 83 7.10 5.23 -20.53
CA PHE A 83 5.78 5.85 -20.40
C PHE A 83 5.80 6.89 -19.29
N TYR A 84 4.98 7.92 -19.46
CA TYR A 84 4.67 8.85 -18.38
C TYR A 84 3.45 8.27 -17.67
N SER A 85 3.65 7.80 -16.44
CA SER A 85 2.56 7.21 -15.66
C SER A 85 1.43 8.22 -15.45
N THR A 86 0.32 8.02 -16.17
CA THR A 86 -0.96 8.72 -15.96
C THR A 86 -1.82 8.05 -14.88
N ASN A 87 -1.37 6.91 -14.35
CA ASN A 87 -2.12 6.05 -13.41
C ASN A 87 -2.28 6.62 -11.98
N GLY A 88 -1.71 7.80 -11.70
CA GLY A 88 -1.85 8.45 -10.39
C GLY A 88 -1.11 7.76 -9.23
N ASP A 89 -0.31 6.71 -9.47
CA ASP A 89 0.45 5.99 -8.44
C ASP A 89 1.26 6.93 -7.53
N TRP A 90 2.02 7.85 -8.15
CA TRP A 90 2.81 8.86 -7.43
C TRP A 90 1.91 9.75 -6.55
N ASP A 91 0.80 10.22 -7.11
CA ASP A 91 -0.15 11.07 -6.39
C ASP A 91 -0.79 10.33 -5.23
N PHE A 92 -1.16 9.06 -5.39
CA PHE A 92 -1.73 8.24 -4.33
C PHE A 92 -0.73 7.97 -3.21
N ILE A 93 0.53 7.69 -3.54
CA ILE A 93 1.61 7.55 -2.57
C ILE A 93 1.71 8.83 -1.73
N TYR A 94 1.82 10.00 -2.35
CA TYR A 94 1.99 11.25 -1.61
C TYR A 94 0.73 11.74 -0.91
N LYS A 95 -0.47 11.43 -1.40
CA LYS A 95 -1.73 11.66 -0.66
C LYS A 95 -1.78 10.82 0.61
N THR A 96 -1.36 9.56 0.55
CA THR A 96 -1.28 8.68 1.74
C THR A 96 -0.25 9.19 2.73
N ILE A 97 0.94 9.60 2.25
CA ILE A 97 1.98 10.22 3.09
C ILE A 97 1.47 11.53 3.74
N TYR A 98 0.74 12.36 2.99
CA TYR A 98 0.14 13.58 3.52
C TYR A 98 -0.84 13.28 4.66
N VAL A 99 -1.78 12.35 4.46
CA VAL A 99 -2.73 11.95 5.51
C VAL A 99 -2.02 11.39 6.73
N ALA A 100 -0.98 10.56 6.54
CA ALA A 100 -0.17 10.05 7.63
C ALA A 100 0.57 11.16 8.39
N ASN A 101 1.18 12.12 7.69
CA ASN A 101 1.86 13.25 8.32
C ASN A 101 0.88 14.12 9.12
N LEU A 102 -0.28 14.43 8.53
CA LEU A 102 -1.33 15.19 9.21
C LEU A 102 -1.82 14.45 10.45
N ALA A 103 -2.09 13.14 10.37
CA ALA A 103 -2.48 12.34 11.52
C ALA A 103 -1.42 12.36 12.64
N LEU A 104 -0.12 12.29 12.30
CA LEU A 104 0.98 12.38 13.27
C LEU A 104 1.05 13.75 13.94
N GLU A 105 0.86 14.83 13.18
CA GLU A 105 0.87 16.19 13.69
C GLU A 105 -0.33 16.45 14.61
N GLU A 106 -1.54 16.05 14.20
CA GLU A 106 -2.77 16.27 14.97
C GLU A 106 -2.84 15.41 16.23
N VAL A 107 -2.46 14.13 16.15
CA VAL A 107 -2.45 13.26 17.33
C VAL A 107 -1.45 13.74 18.37
N SER A 108 -0.35 14.36 17.95
CA SER A 108 0.67 14.93 18.84
C SER A 108 0.19 16.16 19.62
N LYS A 109 -0.86 16.85 19.14
CA LYS A 109 -1.50 17.98 19.86
C LYS A 109 -2.43 17.49 20.98
N ILE A 110 -2.86 16.23 20.93
CA ILE A 110 -3.78 15.65 21.91
C ILE A 110 -2.99 15.09 23.10
N LYS A 111 -3.30 15.58 24.31
CA LYS A 111 -2.68 15.08 25.54
C LYS A 111 -3.10 13.63 25.81
N VAL A 112 -2.11 12.76 26.00
CA VAL A 112 -2.30 11.37 26.42
C VAL A 112 -2.78 11.31 27.88
N LYS A 113 -3.83 10.52 28.11
CA LYS A 113 -4.50 10.23 29.38
C LYS A 113 -4.79 8.74 29.44
N SER A 114 -5.11 8.23 30.62
CA SER A 114 -5.39 6.79 30.80
C SER A 114 -6.57 6.30 29.97
N ASP A 115 -7.59 7.13 29.72
CA ASP A 115 -8.81 6.78 29.01
C ASP A 115 -8.70 6.87 27.48
N ASN A 116 -7.64 7.48 26.95
CA ASN A 116 -7.44 7.68 25.51
C ASN A 116 -6.12 7.11 24.98
N HIS A 117 -5.28 6.54 25.86
CA HIS A 117 -3.95 6.05 25.56
C HIS A 117 -3.91 5.07 24.39
N ASP A 118 -4.79 4.07 24.37
CA ASP A 118 -4.77 3.03 23.33
C ASP A 118 -5.21 3.57 21.97
N GLY A 119 -6.18 4.48 21.96
CA GLY A 119 -6.60 5.18 20.74
C GLY A 119 -5.48 6.06 20.18
N TRP A 120 -4.80 6.81 21.06
CA TRP A 120 -3.64 7.63 20.70
C TRP A 120 -2.52 6.77 20.11
N ASN A 121 -2.15 5.68 20.78
CA ASN A 121 -1.11 4.76 20.32
C ASN A 121 -1.47 4.15 18.98
N ASN A 122 -2.70 3.66 18.81
CA ASN A 122 -3.13 3.05 17.56
C ASN A 122 -3.04 4.03 16.38
N ILE A 123 -3.46 5.28 16.57
CA ILE A 123 -3.37 6.34 15.55
C ILE A 123 -1.91 6.64 15.21
N TYR A 124 -1.08 6.88 16.22
CA TYR A 124 0.33 7.22 16.04
C TYR A 124 1.09 6.10 15.31
N GLY A 125 0.92 4.86 15.76
CA GLY A 125 1.51 3.67 15.13
C GLY A 125 0.98 3.43 13.72
N SER A 126 -0.33 3.60 13.49
CA SER A 126 -0.94 3.40 12.18
C SER A 126 -0.44 4.42 11.17
N ALA A 127 -0.34 5.70 11.55
CA ALA A 127 0.15 6.75 10.66
C ALA A 127 1.62 6.51 10.25
N LEU A 128 2.48 6.13 11.19
CA LEU A 128 3.87 5.72 10.88
C LEU A 128 3.91 4.52 9.91
N PHE A 129 3.09 3.49 10.16
CA PHE A 129 3.02 2.32 9.30
C PHE A 129 2.56 2.66 7.87
N TYR A 130 1.50 3.48 7.74
CA TYR A 130 1.01 3.91 6.44
C TYR A 130 2.04 4.75 5.68
N ARG A 131 2.75 5.65 6.35
CA ARG A 131 3.85 6.40 5.73
C ARG A 131 4.95 5.48 5.23
N ALA A 132 5.35 4.49 6.04
CA ALA A 132 6.37 3.52 5.68
C ALA A 132 5.97 2.65 4.48
N VAL A 133 4.73 2.10 4.46
CA VAL A 133 4.28 1.24 3.35
C VAL A 133 4.15 2.03 2.04
N SER A 134 3.73 3.30 2.10
CA SER A 134 3.70 4.19 0.93
C SER A 134 5.09 4.50 0.41
N TYR A 135 6.06 4.82 1.28
CA TYR A 135 7.45 5.02 0.85
C TYR A 135 8.04 3.75 0.23
N LEU A 136 7.86 2.58 0.87
CA LEU A 136 8.35 1.31 0.31
C LEU A 136 7.70 1.00 -1.04
N GLY A 137 6.40 1.26 -1.18
CA GLY A 137 5.69 1.17 -2.46
C GLY A 137 6.33 2.04 -3.53
N GLY A 138 6.61 3.30 -3.23
CA GLY A 138 7.28 4.23 -4.14
C GLY A 138 8.73 3.84 -4.47
N ILE A 139 9.48 3.35 -3.49
CA ILE A 139 10.85 2.84 -3.70
C ILE A 139 10.83 1.70 -4.73
N PHE A 140 9.93 0.73 -4.58
CA PHE A 140 9.85 -0.41 -5.51
C PHE A 140 9.43 -0.03 -6.93
N THR A 141 8.75 1.10 -7.12
CA THR A 141 8.27 1.53 -8.44
C THR A 141 9.20 2.56 -9.12
N TYR A 142 9.78 3.48 -8.36
CA TYR A 142 10.46 4.67 -8.90
C TYR A 142 11.96 4.74 -8.62
N CYS A 143 12.49 3.79 -7.85
CA CYS A 143 13.91 3.72 -7.53
C CYS A 143 14.55 2.48 -8.13
N LYS A 144 15.88 2.48 -8.20
CA LYS A 144 16.64 1.28 -8.55
C LYS A 144 16.58 0.25 -7.42
N GLY A 145 16.88 -1.00 -7.76
CA GLY A 145 17.10 -2.05 -6.76
C GLY A 145 18.22 -1.65 -5.79
N PHE A 146 18.05 -1.97 -4.52
CA PHE A 146 19.02 -1.58 -3.48
C PHE A 146 20.34 -2.33 -3.66
N ASP A 147 21.43 -1.58 -3.75
CA ASP A 147 22.80 -2.07 -3.63
C ASP A 147 23.51 -1.22 -2.59
N SER A 148 24.03 -1.85 -1.52
CA SER A 148 24.68 -1.13 -0.42
C SER A 148 25.88 -0.30 -0.85
N SER A 149 26.53 -0.65 -1.97
CA SER A 149 27.71 0.06 -2.49
C SER A 149 27.35 1.35 -3.23
N THR A 150 26.14 1.46 -3.78
CA THR A 150 25.69 2.61 -4.58
C THR A 150 24.51 3.38 -3.97
N ALA A 151 23.78 2.80 -3.02
CA ALA A 151 22.52 3.34 -2.50
C ALA A 151 22.62 4.77 -1.94
N SER A 152 23.81 5.19 -1.46
CA SER A 152 24.03 6.55 -0.96
C SER A 152 24.12 7.61 -2.07
N SER A 153 24.43 7.22 -3.31
CA SER A 153 24.52 8.13 -4.46
C SER A 153 23.38 7.97 -5.46
N GLU A 154 22.61 6.88 -5.36
CA GLU A 154 21.43 6.68 -6.18
C GLU A 154 20.23 7.46 -5.65
N LEU A 155 19.38 7.94 -6.55
CA LEU A 155 18.22 8.75 -6.17
C LEU A 155 17.11 7.86 -5.58
N GLY A 156 16.62 8.26 -4.41
CA GLY A 156 15.49 7.71 -3.70
C GLY A 156 14.20 8.51 -3.91
N MET A 157 13.33 8.49 -2.91
CA MET A 157 12.08 9.23 -2.85
C MET A 157 12.27 10.63 -2.22
N PRO A 158 11.51 11.65 -2.64
CA PRO A 158 11.37 12.89 -1.88
C PRO A 158 10.75 12.65 -0.48
N LEU A 159 11.53 12.84 0.58
CA LEU A 159 11.10 12.54 1.95
C LEU A 159 10.31 13.70 2.57
N ARG A 160 8.99 13.74 2.33
CA ARG A 160 8.05 14.66 2.97
C ARG A 160 7.60 14.11 4.32
N LEU A 161 8.09 14.72 5.41
CA LEU A 161 7.82 14.27 6.78
C LEU A 161 6.90 15.22 7.57
N VAL A 162 6.29 16.18 6.87
CA VAL A 162 5.32 17.16 7.39
C VAL A 162 4.10 17.24 6.48
N SER A 163 2.96 17.71 7.00
CA SER A 163 1.73 17.88 6.23
C SER A 163 1.70 19.16 5.39
N ASP A 164 2.57 20.14 5.64
CA ASP A 164 2.61 21.38 4.86
C ASP A 164 2.85 21.08 3.36
N PHE A 165 1.86 21.43 2.54
CA PHE A 165 1.90 21.22 1.09
C PHE A 165 2.92 22.12 0.40
N ASN A 166 3.25 23.27 0.99
CA ASN A 166 4.27 24.20 0.47
C ASN A 166 5.70 23.78 0.82
N PHE A 167 5.87 22.74 1.63
CA PHE A 167 7.20 22.23 1.95
C PHE A 167 7.79 21.51 0.74
N HIS A 168 8.91 22.01 0.21
CA HIS A 168 9.58 21.43 -0.95
C HIS A 168 10.79 20.62 -0.50
N VAL A 169 10.94 19.43 -1.07
CA VAL A 169 12.10 18.55 -0.84
C VAL A 169 12.57 17.98 -2.17
N ASP A 170 13.88 17.96 -2.35
CA ASP A 170 14.50 17.19 -3.43
C ASP A 170 14.44 15.69 -3.12
N ARG A 171 14.74 14.87 -4.13
CA ARG A 171 14.87 13.43 -3.92
C ARG A 171 16.01 13.16 -2.94
N SER A 172 15.74 12.36 -1.90
CA SER A 172 16.80 11.85 -1.03
C SER A 172 17.67 10.84 -1.80
N SER A 173 18.73 10.34 -1.17
CA SER A 173 19.37 9.10 -1.62
C SER A 173 18.44 7.90 -1.43
N LEU A 174 18.69 6.82 -2.18
CA LEU A 174 17.99 5.55 -2.03
C LEU A 174 18.18 4.99 -0.61
N LYS A 175 19.38 5.12 -0.06
CA LYS A 175 19.67 4.71 1.32
C LYS A 175 18.78 5.43 2.33
N GLU A 176 18.68 6.77 2.25
CA GLU A 176 17.85 7.56 3.16
C GLU A 176 16.37 7.19 3.06
N SER A 177 15.89 6.85 1.85
CA SER A 177 14.52 6.39 1.67
C SER A 177 14.24 5.07 2.39
N TYR A 178 15.15 4.09 2.30
CA TYR A 178 15.06 2.85 3.06
C TYR A 178 15.18 3.07 4.58
N ASP A 179 16.13 3.92 5.00
CA ASP A 179 16.33 4.25 6.41
C ASP A 179 15.06 4.86 7.01
N GLN A 180 14.35 5.71 6.26
CA GLN A 180 13.09 6.32 6.71
C GLN A 180 11.96 5.29 6.85
N VAL A 181 11.83 4.34 5.91
CA VAL A 181 10.88 3.22 6.04
C VAL A 181 11.16 2.41 7.30
N ILE A 182 12.41 2.03 7.52
CA ILE A 182 12.83 1.25 8.69
C ILE A 182 12.53 2.02 9.99
N LYS A 183 12.89 3.30 10.02
CA LYS A 183 12.67 4.17 11.18
C LYS A 183 11.20 4.25 11.55
N ASP A 184 10.32 4.50 10.59
CA ASP A 184 8.88 4.60 10.85
C ASP A 184 8.30 3.27 11.35
N LEU A 185 8.70 2.14 10.77
CA LEU A 185 8.23 0.82 11.21
C LEU A 185 8.71 0.45 12.61
N LEU A 186 9.99 0.70 12.92
CA LEU A 186 10.53 0.47 14.26
C LEU A 186 9.85 1.34 15.31
N GLN A 187 9.52 2.59 14.95
CA GLN A 187 8.76 3.47 15.83
C GLN A 187 7.31 3.02 15.98
N ALA A 188 6.68 2.46 14.95
CA ALA A 188 5.28 2.02 14.98
C ALA A 188 5.04 0.81 15.89
N ILE A 189 5.96 -0.16 15.90
CA ILE A 189 5.86 -1.44 16.63
C ILE A 189 5.34 -1.34 18.08
N PRO A 190 5.89 -0.47 18.95
CA PRO A 190 5.44 -0.38 20.34
C PRO A 190 4.03 0.19 20.49
N TYR A 191 3.54 0.96 19.51
CA TYR A 191 2.23 1.62 19.58
C TYR A 191 1.11 0.80 18.91
N LEU A 192 1.46 -0.12 18.01
CA LEU A 192 0.48 -0.93 17.31
C LEU A 192 0.01 -2.12 18.18
N PRO A 193 -1.29 -2.49 18.09
CA PRO A 193 -1.82 -3.68 18.74
C PRO A 193 -1.29 -4.95 18.04
N ILE A 194 -1.20 -6.06 18.78
CA ILE A 194 -0.90 -7.38 18.18
C ILE A 194 -2.06 -7.81 17.29
N THR A 195 -3.28 -7.76 17.83
CA THR A 195 -4.52 -8.09 17.12
C THR A 195 -5.27 -6.79 16.78
N PRO A 196 -5.34 -6.39 15.51
CA PRO A 196 -6.09 -5.20 15.13
C PRO A 196 -7.59 -5.47 15.15
N ILE A 197 -8.39 -4.40 15.18
CA ILE A 197 -9.87 -4.50 15.10
C ILE A 197 -10.32 -5.09 13.76
N SER A 198 -9.56 -4.86 12.69
CA SER A 198 -9.75 -5.47 11.38
C SER A 198 -8.41 -5.58 10.67
N ASN A 199 -8.32 -6.45 9.67
CA ASN A 199 -7.14 -6.57 8.81
C ASN A 199 -6.94 -5.36 7.86
N PHE A 200 -7.82 -4.36 7.89
CA PHE A 200 -7.61 -3.06 7.23
C PHE A 200 -6.84 -2.07 8.11
N ARG A 201 -6.70 -2.33 9.41
CA ARG A 201 -5.89 -1.50 10.30
C ARG A 201 -4.51 -2.12 10.53
N PRO A 202 -3.46 -1.30 10.59
CA PRO A 202 -2.12 -1.78 10.90
C PRO A 202 -2.06 -2.51 12.24
N SER A 203 -1.13 -3.46 12.34
CA SER A 203 -0.84 -4.22 13.55
C SER A 203 0.66 -4.37 13.74
N ARG A 204 1.08 -4.74 14.94
CA ARG A 204 2.49 -5.05 15.22
C ARG A 204 3.01 -6.17 14.33
N VAL A 205 2.16 -7.17 14.06
CA VAL A 205 2.45 -8.28 13.14
C VAL A 205 2.71 -7.74 11.72
N ALA A 206 1.85 -6.83 11.25
CA ALA A 206 2.04 -6.19 9.94
C ALA A 206 3.34 -5.40 9.85
N ALA A 207 3.70 -4.66 10.91
CA ALA A 207 4.94 -3.88 10.96
C ALA A 207 6.18 -4.78 10.91
N TYR A 208 6.19 -5.91 11.62
CA TYR A 208 7.28 -6.89 11.52
C TYR A 208 7.38 -7.51 10.12
N GLY A 209 6.25 -7.93 9.55
CA GLY A 209 6.22 -8.46 8.19
C GLY A 209 6.75 -7.46 7.16
N LEU A 210 6.36 -6.19 7.27
CA LEU A 210 6.82 -5.15 6.36
C LEU A 210 8.33 -4.87 6.53
N LEU A 211 8.86 -4.85 7.77
CA LEU A 211 10.30 -4.78 8.01
C LEU A 211 11.06 -5.94 7.37
N ALA A 212 10.56 -7.16 7.52
CA ALA A 212 11.17 -8.34 6.90
C ALA A 212 11.25 -8.17 5.37
N ARG A 213 10.16 -7.70 4.73
CA ARG A 213 10.12 -7.41 3.29
C ARG A 213 11.10 -6.31 2.89
N THR A 214 11.21 -5.25 3.69
CA THR A 214 12.17 -4.16 3.47
C THR A 214 13.61 -4.66 3.54
N TYR A 215 13.96 -5.47 4.54
CA TYR A 215 15.32 -6.00 4.66
C TYR A 215 15.64 -7.06 3.60
N LEU A 216 14.66 -7.84 3.15
CA LEU A 216 14.84 -8.75 2.02
C LEU A 216 15.24 -7.98 0.76
N SER A 217 14.54 -6.88 0.44
CA SER A 217 14.88 -6.08 -0.75
C SER A 217 16.22 -5.36 -0.63
N MET A 218 16.74 -5.19 0.59
CA MET A 218 18.09 -4.69 0.87
C MET A 218 19.16 -5.80 0.89
N ARG A 219 18.77 -7.07 0.74
CA ARG A 219 19.64 -8.26 0.92
C ARG A 219 20.26 -8.36 2.31
N ASP A 220 19.63 -7.77 3.32
CA ASP A 220 20.01 -7.94 4.73
C ASP A 220 19.26 -9.15 5.30
N TYR A 221 19.73 -10.34 4.94
CA TYR A 221 19.08 -11.61 5.28
C TYR A 221 19.01 -11.87 6.79
N ASN A 222 19.99 -11.39 7.55
CA ASN A 222 19.99 -11.50 9.01
C ASN A 222 18.81 -10.74 9.63
N LYS A 223 18.61 -9.47 9.27
CA LYS A 223 17.47 -8.70 9.78
C LYS A 223 16.15 -9.18 9.20
N CYS A 224 16.13 -9.59 7.92
CA CYS A 224 14.96 -10.19 7.30
C CYS A 224 14.46 -11.39 8.11
N LEU A 225 15.36 -12.30 8.49
CA LEU A 225 15.03 -13.46 9.30
C LEU A 225 14.48 -13.08 10.68
N ILE A 226 15.17 -12.20 11.41
CA ILE A 226 14.75 -11.75 12.75
C ILE A 226 13.31 -11.22 12.75
N TYR A 227 12.98 -10.36 11.78
CA TYR A 227 11.65 -9.77 11.71
C TYR A 227 10.59 -10.73 11.13
N SER A 228 10.98 -11.67 10.27
CA SER A 228 10.09 -12.76 9.83
C SER A 228 9.72 -13.65 11.02
N ASP A 229 10.69 -14.05 11.84
CA ASP A 229 10.47 -14.85 13.05
C ASP A 229 9.62 -14.11 14.07
N SER A 230 9.86 -12.81 14.24
CA SER A 230 9.04 -11.96 15.13
C SER A 230 7.58 -11.86 14.67
N CYS A 231 7.36 -11.80 13.35
CA CYS A 231 6.02 -11.85 12.75
C CYS A 231 5.35 -13.22 13.00
N LEU A 232 6.05 -14.30 12.65
CA LEU A 232 5.57 -15.69 12.74
C LEU A 232 5.32 -16.14 14.18
N THR A 233 6.07 -15.61 15.15
CA THR A 233 5.84 -15.87 16.58
C THR A 233 4.48 -15.34 17.04
N LEU A 234 3.99 -14.25 16.44
CA LEU A 234 2.72 -13.62 16.81
C LEU A 234 1.53 -14.09 15.97
N LYS A 235 1.77 -14.52 14.73
CA LYS A 235 0.74 -14.99 13.80
C LYS A 235 1.34 -16.06 12.88
N ASN A 236 0.83 -17.28 12.94
CA ASN A 236 1.31 -18.40 12.12
C ASN A 236 0.19 -19.30 11.57
N ASP A 237 -1.08 -18.91 11.71
CA ASP A 237 -2.18 -19.70 11.16
C ASP A 237 -2.17 -19.64 9.62
N LEU A 238 -2.08 -20.82 9.00
CA LEU A 238 -2.13 -21.02 7.56
C LEU A 238 -3.51 -21.49 7.15
N LEU A 239 -3.92 -21.12 5.93
CA LEU A 239 -5.13 -21.63 5.33
C LEU A 239 -4.93 -23.10 4.96
N ASP A 240 -5.87 -23.96 5.34
CA ASP A 240 -5.89 -25.33 4.86
C ASP A 240 -6.51 -25.38 3.47
N TYR A 241 -5.69 -25.59 2.44
CA TYR A 241 -6.16 -25.63 1.05
C TYR A 241 -7.11 -26.80 0.77
N ASN A 242 -7.14 -27.82 1.63
CA ASN A 242 -8.10 -28.92 1.50
C ASN A 242 -9.54 -28.48 1.81
N THR A 243 -9.74 -27.33 2.45
CA THR A 243 -11.07 -26.79 2.76
C THR A 243 -11.61 -25.87 1.67
N LEU A 244 -10.83 -25.60 0.62
CA LEU A 244 -11.22 -24.70 -0.48
C LEU A 244 -12.16 -25.38 -1.47
N ASP A 245 -13.22 -24.69 -1.88
CA ASP A 245 -13.99 -25.05 -3.07
C ASP A 245 -13.30 -24.52 -4.33
N VAL A 246 -12.37 -25.32 -4.84
CA VAL A 246 -11.55 -24.97 -6.02
C VAL A 246 -12.32 -25.00 -7.34
N SER A 247 -13.62 -25.33 -7.34
CA SER A 247 -14.46 -25.26 -8.54
C SER A 247 -14.84 -23.81 -8.91
N GLN A 248 -14.82 -22.91 -7.94
CA GLN A 248 -15.14 -21.50 -8.13
C GLN A 248 -13.94 -20.72 -8.70
N LEU A 249 -14.24 -19.66 -9.44
CA LEU A 249 -13.21 -18.67 -9.82
C LEU A 249 -12.70 -17.91 -8.59
N MET A 250 -13.58 -17.61 -7.63
CA MET A 250 -13.24 -16.96 -6.35
C MET A 250 -13.49 -17.94 -5.21
N GLN A 251 -12.42 -18.51 -4.67
CA GLN A 251 -12.50 -19.50 -3.58
C GLN A 251 -11.93 -18.97 -2.25
N PHE A 252 -11.15 -17.89 -2.31
CA PHE A 252 -10.62 -17.23 -1.13
C PHE A 252 -11.58 -16.14 -0.67
N THR A 253 -11.44 -15.72 0.57
CA THR A 253 -12.38 -14.83 1.26
C THR A 253 -11.62 -13.87 2.17
N TYR A 254 -12.23 -12.74 2.51
CA TYR A 254 -11.61 -11.70 3.35
C TYR A 254 -11.24 -12.16 4.78
N ASP A 255 -11.79 -13.28 5.24
CA ASP A 255 -11.51 -13.94 6.52
C ASP A 255 -10.36 -14.96 6.44
N ASN A 256 -9.63 -15.01 5.32
CA ASN A 256 -8.46 -15.84 5.16
C ASN A 256 -7.46 -15.60 6.31
N PRO A 257 -7.11 -16.66 7.09
CA PRO A 257 -6.29 -16.52 8.29
C PRO A 257 -4.87 -16.03 7.98
N GLU A 258 -4.40 -16.13 6.74
CA GLU A 258 -3.06 -15.67 6.34
C GLU A 258 -2.97 -14.16 6.12
N ILE A 259 -4.09 -13.45 6.03
CA ILE A 259 -4.10 -12.00 5.80
C ILE A 259 -3.72 -11.27 7.10
N ILE A 260 -2.52 -10.71 7.12
CA ILE A 260 -2.03 -9.88 8.23
C ILE A 260 -2.48 -8.42 8.05
N PHE A 261 -2.45 -7.94 6.81
CA PHE A 261 -2.89 -6.59 6.47
C PHE A 261 -3.34 -6.49 5.01
N ASN A 262 -4.53 -5.94 4.80
CA ASN A 262 -5.12 -5.73 3.48
C ASN A 262 -4.53 -4.48 2.82
N LEU A 263 -3.78 -4.72 1.75
CA LEU A 263 -3.20 -3.71 0.89
C LEU A 263 -3.50 -4.07 -0.56
N GLY A 264 -4.42 -3.32 -1.15
CA GLY A 264 -4.79 -3.39 -2.55
C GLY A 264 -4.00 -2.40 -3.41
N ILE A 265 -3.96 -2.71 -4.70
CA ILE A 265 -3.32 -1.90 -5.73
C ILE A 265 -4.36 -0.95 -6.33
N GLY A 266 -3.95 0.26 -6.70
CA GLY A 266 -4.82 1.21 -7.39
C GLY A 266 -5.40 0.63 -8.69
N THR A 267 -6.65 0.97 -8.99
CA THR A 267 -7.50 0.45 -10.10
C THR A 267 -7.03 0.76 -11.53
N PHE A 268 -5.80 1.25 -11.73
CA PHE A 268 -5.36 1.84 -13.00
C PHE A 268 -4.30 0.99 -13.74
N GLY A 269 -4.11 -0.29 -13.40
CA GLY A 269 -3.22 -1.21 -14.12
C GLY A 269 -3.95 -2.14 -15.13
N PRO A 270 -3.35 -2.46 -16.30
CA PRO A 270 -3.99 -3.27 -17.37
C PRO A 270 -4.29 -4.69 -16.97
N ILE A 271 -3.36 -5.27 -16.21
CA ILE A 271 -3.43 -6.66 -15.78
C ILE A 271 -4.53 -6.82 -14.74
N THR A 272 -4.84 -5.76 -13.97
CA THR A 272 -5.83 -5.83 -12.88
C THR A 272 -7.28 -5.72 -13.32
N SER A 273 -7.58 -5.26 -14.54
CA SER A 273 -8.95 -4.93 -14.95
C SER A 273 -9.62 -5.97 -15.85
N ALA A 274 -8.85 -6.90 -16.45
CA ALA A 274 -9.40 -7.93 -17.33
C ALA A 274 -8.62 -9.25 -17.21
N VAL A 275 -8.92 -10.03 -16.16
CA VAL A 275 -8.29 -11.34 -15.90
C VAL A 275 -8.29 -12.26 -17.14
N THR A 276 -9.36 -12.21 -17.93
CA THR A 276 -9.55 -13.00 -19.16
C THR A 276 -8.65 -12.61 -20.34
N ASP A 277 -8.10 -11.39 -20.31
CA ASP A 277 -7.23 -10.86 -21.36
C ASP A 277 -5.79 -11.38 -21.21
N THR A 278 -5.47 -11.94 -20.04
CA THR A 278 -4.14 -12.46 -19.73
C THR A 278 -4.12 -13.99 -19.73
N ARG A 279 -2.93 -14.55 -19.72
CA ARG A 279 -2.65 -15.96 -19.45
C ARG A 279 -1.50 -16.05 -18.46
N VAL A 280 -1.52 -17.10 -17.64
CA VAL A 280 -0.43 -17.43 -16.72
C VAL A 280 0.75 -17.93 -17.53
N ASP A 281 1.94 -17.41 -17.25
CA ASP A 281 3.16 -17.90 -17.88
C ASP A 281 3.33 -19.41 -17.68
N THR A 282 3.76 -20.09 -18.73
CA THR A 282 3.86 -21.55 -18.75
C THR A 282 4.96 -22.07 -17.83
N THR A 283 6.04 -21.30 -17.63
CA THR A 283 7.12 -21.64 -16.68
C THR A 283 6.62 -21.49 -15.26
N LEU A 284 5.92 -20.39 -14.96
CA LEU A 284 5.28 -20.18 -13.66
C LEU A 284 4.30 -21.32 -13.33
N TYR A 285 3.38 -21.66 -14.24
CA TYR A 285 2.45 -22.77 -14.01
C TYR A 285 3.17 -24.12 -13.82
N SER A 286 4.21 -24.37 -14.59
CA SER A 286 4.98 -25.62 -14.54
C SER A 286 5.89 -25.72 -13.31
N SER A 287 6.19 -24.61 -12.63
CA SER A 287 7.01 -24.60 -11.41
C SER A 287 6.35 -25.28 -10.21
N TYR A 288 5.02 -25.44 -10.24
CA TYR A 288 4.28 -26.14 -9.21
C TYR A 288 4.29 -27.65 -9.49
N GLU A 289 4.33 -28.46 -8.44
CA GLU A 289 4.23 -29.92 -8.56
C GLU A 289 2.82 -30.36 -9.00
N LYS A 290 2.70 -31.57 -9.55
CA LYS A 290 1.39 -32.10 -10.02
C LYS A 290 0.33 -32.14 -8.92
N ASN A 291 0.73 -32.47 -7.69
CA ASN A 291 -0.17 -32.62 -6.55
C ASN A 291 -0.20 -31.38 -5.64
N ASP A 292 0.35 -30.26 -6.10
CA ASP A 292 0.31 -29.01 -5.35
C ASP A 292 -1.09 -28.38 -5.42
N LEU A 293 -1.76 -28.24 -4.28
CA LEU A 293 -3.11 -27.66 -4.20
C LEU A 293 -3.14 -26.21 -4.70
N ARG A 294 -2.01 -25.51 -4.69
CA ARG A 294 -1.89 -24.15 -5.26
C ARG A 294 -2.15 -24.13 -6.76
N LYS A 295 -1.91 -25.23 -7.50
CA LYS A 295 -2.23 -25.28 -8.93
C LYS A 295 -3.72 -25.10 -9.20
N VAL A 296 -4.54 -25.89 -8.52
CA VAL A 296 -6.00 -25.85 -8.68
C VAL A 296 -6.61 -24.65 -7.96
N ALA A 297 -5.92 -24.15 -6.92
CA ALA A 297 -6.34 -22.97 -6.20
C ALA A 297 -6.08 -21.68 -7.02
N PHE A 298 -4.92 -21.49 -7.63
CA PHE A 298 -4.60 -20.22 -8.29
C PHE A 298 -4.90 -20.17 -9.77
N PHE A 299 -4.99 -21.32 -10.44
CA PHE A 299 -5.07 -21.37 -11.88
C PHE A 299 -6.38 -21.99 -12.33
N TYR A 300 -7.09 -21.28 -13.20
CA TYR A 300 -8.32 -21.74 -13.83
C TYR A 300 -8.06 -22.07 -15.31
N PRO A 301 -8.41 -23.28 -15.78
CA PRO A 301 -8.25 -23.64 -17.20
C PRO A 301 -9.03 -22.67 -18.09
N PHE A 302 -8.36 -22.05 -19.06
CA PHE A 302 -8.97 -21.08 -19.96
C PHE A 302 -8.22 -21.08 -21.29
N ASP A 303 -8.85 -21.62 -22.33
CA ASP A 303 -8.19 -21.92 -23.60
C ASP A 303 -7.71 -20.64 -24.33
N PRO A 304 -6.46 -20.60 -24.84
CA PRO A 304 -5.37 -21.53 -24.54
C PRO A 304 -4.76 -21.28 -23.15
N GLY A 305 -4.51 -22.35 -22.37
CA GLY A 305 -3.76 -22.27 -21.11
C GLY A 305 -4.60 -22.02 -19.85
N TYR A 306 -4.13 -21.10 -19.00
CA TYR A 306 -4.72 -20.82 -17.69
C TYR A 306 -4.81 -19.32 -17.44
N ILE A 307 -5.85 -18.91 -16.70
CA ILE A 307 -5.94 -17.57 -16.08
C ILE A 307 -5.69 -17.69 -14.57
N PHE A 308 -5.24 -16.59 -13.96
CA PHE A 308 -5.09 -16.51 -12.51
C PHE A 308 -6.42 -16.17 -11.84
N LYS A 309 -6.78 -16.90 -10.78
CA LYS A 309 -8.09 -16.82 -10.11
C LYS A 309 -8.31 -15.57 -9.23
N GLY A 310 -7.29 -14.75 -9.01
CA GLY A 310 -7.41 -13.49 -8.25
C GLY A 310 -6.72 -13.53 -6.88
N SER A 311 -7.15 -12.66 -5.98
CA SER A 311 -6.46 -12.40 -4.71
C SER A 311 -6.78 -13.41 -3.60
N TYR A 312 -5.95 -13.46 -2.54
CA TYR A 312 -6.21 -14.25 -1.33
C TYR A 312 -7.36 -13.67 -0.48
N SER A 313 -7.85 -12.48 -0.81
CA SER A 313 -9.01 -11.85 -0.19
C SER A 313 -10.32 -12.06 -0.97
N GLY A 314 -10.26 -12.75 -2.12
CA GLY A 314 -11.45 -13.15 -2.88
C GLY A 314 -12.03 -12.07 -3.79
N ASP A 315 -11.23 -11.07 -4.18
CA ASP A 315 -11.64 -10.06 -5.15
C ASP A 315 -11.05 -10.29 -6.55
N PHE A 316 -11.70 -9.70 -7.55
CA PHE A 316 -11.31 -9.80 -8.97
C PHE A 316 -10.03 -9.03 -9.32
N GLN A 317 -9.44 -8.32 -8.36
CA GLN A 317 -8.19 -7.63 -8.63
C GLN A 317 -7.05 -8.65 -8.59
N ILE A 318 -6.17 -8.58 -9.58
CA ILE A 318 -4.92 -9.36 -9.58
C ILE A 318 -4.01 -8.74 -8.51
N ILE A 319 -4.23 -9.08 -7.24
CA ILE A 319 -3.48 -8.51 -6.12
C ILE A 319 -2.35 -9.45 -5.72
N LEU A 320 -1.13 -9.13 -6.17
CA LEU A 320 0.10 -9.74 -5.69
C LEU A 320 0.73 -8.98 -4.51
N ARG A 321 0.11 -7.90 -4.00
CA ARG A 321 0.70 -7.01 -2.98
C ARG A 321 0.20 -7.12 -1.54
N GLU A 322 -0.77 -7.98 -1.24
CA GLU A 322 -1.20 -8.20 0.14
C GLU A 322 -0.01 -8.64 1.04
N LEU A 323 0.00 -8.15 2.28
CA LEU A 323 0.91 -8.61 3.32
C LEU A 323 0.35 -9.92 3.89
N GLN A 324 0.76 -11.03 3.30
CA GLN A 324 0.30 -12.38 3.64
C GLN A 324 1.39 -13.16 4.36
N LEU A 325 0.97 -14.03 5.27
CA LEU A 325 1.85 -14.91 6.02
C LEU A 325 2.80 -15.75 5.14
N THR A 326 2.27 -16.33 4.05
CA THR A 326 3.04 -17.16 3.11
C THR A 326 4.21 -16.41 2.46
N LYS A 327 4.09 -15.09 2.24
CA LYS A 327 5.20 -14.29 1.70
C LYS A 327 6.33 -14.14 2.71
N TYR A 328 6.03 -14.12 4.00
CA TYR A 328 7.03 -14.00 5.06
C TYR A 328 7.69 -15.33 5.40
N ILE A 329 6.97 -16.44 5.30
CA ILE A 329 7.57 -17.78 5.32
C ILE A 329 8.60 -17.90 4.19
N LEU A 330 8.25 -17.45 2.99
CA LEU A 330 9.19 -17.40 1.87
C LEU A 330 10.37 -16.45 2.14
N CYS A 331 10.13 -15.28 2.73
CA CYS A 331 11.21 -14.36 3.14
C CYS A 331 12.19 -15.05 4.10
N ALA A 332 11.68 -15.73 5.14
CA ALA A 332 12.50 -16.46 6.09
C ALA A 332 13.29 -17.59 5.41
N GLN A 333 12.64 -18.40 4.57
CA GLN A 333 13.28 -19.49 3.83
C GLN A 333 14.41 -19.00 2.92
N ASN A 334 14.18 -17.94 2.15
CA ASN A 334 15.19 -17.34 1.29
C ASN A 334 16.36 -16.79 2.12
N ALA A 335 16.07 -16.12 3.23
CA ALA A 335 17.10 -15.61 4.14
C ALA A 335 17.95 -16.75 4.71
N TYR A 336 17.33 -17.85 5.17
CA TYR A 336 18.06 -19.03 5.64
C TYR A 336 18.98 -19.62 4.57
N GLN A 337 18.46 -19.84 3.35
CA GLN A 337 19.26 -20.41 2.26
C GLN A 337 20.46 -19.55 1.85
N GLU A 338 20.32 -18.23 1.90
CA GLU A 338 21.42 -17.31 1.58
C GLU A 338 22.44 -17.19 2.72
N LEU A 339 22.03 -17.39 3.98
CA LEU A 339 22.95 -17.42 5.12
C LEU A 339 23.75 -18.71 5.24
N GLU A 340 23.31 -19.80 4.61
CA GLU A 340 24.01 -21.09 4.55
C GLU A 340 25.08 -21.18 3.44
N LYS A 341 25.08 -20.25 2.48
CA LYS A 341 26.08 -20.14 1.41
C LYS A 341 27.27 -19.29 1.86
#